data_AF-A0A197KFL6-F1
#
_entry.id   AF-A0A197KFL6-F1
#
_cell.length_a   1.000
_cell.length_b   1.000
_cell.length_c   1.000
_cell.angle_alpha   90.00
_cell.angle_beta   90.00
_cell.angle_gamma   90.00
#
_symmetry.space_group_name_H-M   'P 1'
#
loop_
_entity.id
_entity.type
_entity.pdbx_description
1 polymer ?
#
loop_
_entity_poly.entity_id
_entity_poly.type
_entity_poly.pdbx_seq_one_letter_code
_entity_poly.pdbx_strand_id
1 'polypeptide(L)'
;DVFHLTFEPAELVTLGNAFKVFLATEAVRMVSTQVISQTVFAALASALVLPFGLMRAGDLIDNPWVVAMDRARKSGYVLADILMERVQGHRPTTLIGYSTGAVVIWECLLELAKRKEHGLINSVVLLGAPIKTDMAEKWKEASSVVSHRFINGYSRKDVVLASIYRLHALGLDVAGLQPVEAVSRIENVDLTDIVGGHLEYRENLNMIISLLGTL
;
A
#
# COMPACT_ATOMS: atom_id res chain seq x y z
N ASP A 1 24.30 -6.87 -1.85
CA ASP A 1 23.70 -7.22 -0.55
C ASP A 1 22.22 -6.90 -0.56
N VAL A 2 21.42 -7.69 0.16
CA VAL A 2 19.98 -7.49 0.31
C VAL A 2 19.70 -7.37 1.80
N PHE A 3 18.99 -6.31 2.20
CA PHE A 3 18.65 -6.04 3.59
C PHE A 3 17.14 -6.11 3.78
N HIS A 4 16.69 -6.61 4.93
CA HIS A 4 15.29 -6.56 5.34
C HIS A 4 15.11 -5.48 6.40
N LEU A 5 14.34 -4.44 6.07
CA LEU A 5 13.98 -3.39 7.03
C LEU A 5 12.83 -3.89 7.91
N THR A 6 13.04 -3.84 9.23
CA THR A 6 12.01 -4.17 10.22
C THR A 6 11.72 -2.94 11.05
N PHE A 7 10.46 -2.53 11.12
CA PHE A 7 10.00 -1.43 11.96
C PHE A 7 8.73 -1.84 12.70
N GLU A 8 8.64 -1.47 13.97
CA GLU A 8 7.42 -1.59 14.81
C GLU A 8 6.68 -2.94 14.61
N PRO A 9 7.36 -4.08 14.84
CA PRO A 9 6.85 -5.39 14.44
C PRO A 9 5.56 -5.78 15.18
N ALA A 10 5.36 -5.32 16.43
CA ALA A 10 4.15 -5.62 17.19
C ALA A 10 2.91 -4.97 16.56
N GLU A 11 3.04 -3.73 16.13
CA GLU A 11 2.00 -2.95 15.44
C GLU A 11 1.71 -3.54 14.07
N LEU A 12 2.73 -3.93 13.30
CA LEU A 12 2.54 -4.57 12.00
C LEU A 12 1.87 -5.94 12.11
N VAL A 13 2.20 -6.74 13.12
CA VAL A 13 1.51 -8.02 13.40
C VAL A 13 0.06 -7.77 13.78
N THR A 14 -0.20 -6.75 14.60
CA THR A 14 -1.57 -6.35 14.99
C THR A 14 -2.39 -5.96 13.77
N LEU A 15 -1.83 -5.15 12.87
CA LEU A 15 -2.47 -4.78 11.61
C LEU A 15 -2.73 -6.00 10.71
N GLY A 16 -1.73 -6.87 10.53
CA GLY A 16 -1.87 -8.07 9.71
C GLY A 16 -2.97 -9.01 10.22
N ASN A 17 -3.11 -9.13 11.54
CA ASN A 17 -4.21 -9.89 12.15
C ASN A 17 -5.57 -9.21 11.92
N ALA A 18 -5.64 -7.88 12.04
CA ALA A 18 -6.86 -7.12 11.73
C ALA A 18 -7.32 -7.34 10.27
N PHE A 19 -6.39 -7.32 9.31
CA PHE A 19 -6.70 -7.63 7.91
C PHE A 19 -7.26 -9.05 7.72
N LYS A 20 -6.69 -10.05 8.40
CA LYS A 20 -7.21 -11.43 8.31
C LYS A 20 -8.63 -11.53 8.85
N VAL A 21 -8.91 -10.91 10.00
CA VAL A 21 -10.26 -10.90 10.60
C VAL A 21 -11.25 -10.16 9.70
N PHE A 22 -10.85 -9.04 9.13
CA PHE A 22 -11.65 -8.29 8.17
C PHE A 22 -11.99 -9.11 6.92
N LEU A 23 -10.99 -9.73 6.29
CA LEU A 23 -11.21 -10.56 5.10
C LEU A 23 -12.13 -11.75 5.39
N ALA A 24 -11.99 -12.38 6.57
CA ALA A 24 -12.91 -13.43 6.99
C ALA A 24 -14.35 -12.90 7.15
N THR A 25 -14.52 -11.71 7.73
CA THR A 25 -15.83 -11.06 7.89
C THR A 25 -16.46 -10.70 6.54
N GLU A 26 -15.67 -10.15 5.62
CA GLU A 26 -16.12 -9.83 4.25
C GLU A 26 -16.52 -11.08 3.48
N ALA A 27 -15.78 -12.18 3.60
CA ALA A 27 -16.12 -13.46 2.97
C ALA A 27 -17.46 -14.01 3.50
N VAL A 28 -17.68 -13.98 4.82
CA VAL A 28 -18.97 -14.37 5.43
C VAL A 28 -20.11 -13.47 4.92
N ARG A 29 -19.87 -12.17 4.78
CA ARG A 29 -20.85 -11.22 4.23
C ARG A 29 -21.20 -11.52 2.78
N MET A 30 -20.22 -11.83 1.93
CA MET A 30 -20.46 -12.18 0.53
C MET A 30 -21.37 -13.41 0.42
N VAL A 31 -21.07 -14.46 1.20
CA VAL A 31 -21.90 -15.67 1.26
C VAL A 31 -23.32 -15.35 1.74
N SER A 32 -23.47 -14.61 2.84
CA SER A 32 -24.80 -14.29 3.36
C SER A 32 -25.63 -13.43 2.40
N THR A 33 -25.00 -12.46 1.73
CA THR A 33 -25.65 -11.60 0.74
C THR A 33 -26.13 -12.41 -0.47
N GLN A 34 -25.35 -13.40 -0.92
CA GLN A 34 -25.73 -14.28 -2.02
C GLN A 34 -26.92 -15.19 -1.69
N VAL A 35 -27.07 -15.61 -0.44
CA VAL A 35 -28.25 -16.36 0.01
C VAL A 35 -29.47 -15.43 0.09
N ILE A 36 -29.31 -14.24 0.67
CA ILE A 36 -30.39 -13.26 0.83
C ILE A 36 -30.90 -12.76 -0.53
N SER A 37 -30.03 -12.62 -1.53
CA SER A 37 -30.39 -12.14 -2.87
C SER A 37 -31.35 -13.08 -3.62
N GLN A 38 -31.48 -14.34 -3.18
CA GLN A 38 -32.43 -15.31 -3.73
C GLN A 38 -33.83 -15.20 -3.14
N THR A 39 -34.08 -14.26 -2.23
CA THR A 39 -35.38 -14.07 -1.56
C THR A 39 -36.19 -12.92 -2.17
N VAL A 40 -37.51 -12.97 -2.05
CA VAL A 40 -38.41 -11.90 -2.54
C VAL A 40 -38.18 -10.54 -1.83
N PHE A 41 -37.50 -10.55 -0.67
CA PHE A 41 -37.09 -9.35 0.07
C PHE A 41 -35.62 -8.94 -0.17
N ALA A 42 -34.94 -9.54 -1.16
CA ALA A 42 -33.54 -9.31 -1.48
C ALA A 42 -33.17 -7.83 -1.55
N ALA A 43 -33.95 -7.02 -2.28
CA ALA A 43 -33.67 -5.60 -2.48
C ALA A 43 -33.73 -4.77 -1.18
N LEU A 44 -34.69 -5.09 -0.30
CA LEU A 44 -34.87 -4.39 0.98
C LEU A 44 -33.79 -4.79 1.99
N ALA A 45 -33.45 -6.08 2.03
CA ALA A 45 -32.41 -6.60 2.89
C ALA A 45 -31.00 -6.13 2.44
N SER A 46 -30.72 -6.12 1.13
CA SER A 46 -29.44 -5.65 0.59
C SER A 46 -29.19 -4.17 0.88
N ALA A 47 -30.24 -3.34 0.90
CA ALA A 47 -30.14 -1.91 1.17
C ALA A 47 -29.67 -1.59 2.60
N LEU A 48 -29.94 -2.48 3.58
CA LEU A 48 -29.51 -2.33 4.97
C LEU A 48 -28.22 -3.10 5.28
N VAL A 49 -28.01 -4.25 4.66
CA VAL A 49 -26.83 -5.10 4.94
C VAL A 49 -25.53 -4.49 4.42
N LEU A 50 -25.56 -3.80 3.26
CA LEU A 50 -24.37 -3.18 2.68
C LEU A 50 -23.79 -2.04 3.54
N PRO A 51 -24.57 -1.04 4.00
CA PRO A 51 -24.05 0.05 4.82
C PRO A 51 -23.56 -0.41 6.21
N PHE A 52 -24.34 -1.24 6.90
CA PHE A 52 -24.00 -1.69 8.27
C PHE A 52 -22.85 -2.69 8.30
N GLY A 53 -22.74 -3.55 7.29
CA GLY A 53 -21.63 -4.50 7.17
C GLY A 53 -20.30 -3.79 6.94
N LEU A 54 -20.27 -2.77 6.08
CA LEU A 54 -19.06 -1.99 5.80
C LEU A 54 -18.60 -1.18 7.02
N MET A 55 -19.53 -0.57 7.77
CA MET A 55 -19.21 0.17 9.01
C MET A 55 -18.56 -0.73 10.07
N ARG A 56 -19.14 -1.91 10.35
CA ARG A 56 -18.60 -2.85 11.36
C ARG A 56 -17.23 -3.41 10.97
N ALA A 57 -16.99 -3.60 9.68
CA ALA A 57 -15.72 -4.09 9.18
C ALA A 57 -14.62 -3.01 9.22
N GLY A 58 -14.99 -1.74 9.02
CA GLY A 58 -14.11 -0.58 9.23
C GLY A 58 -13.59 -0.46 10.65
N ASP A 59 -14.49 -0.54 11.65
CA ASP A 59 -14.14 -0.45 13.07
C ASP A 59 -13.01 -1.41 13.50
N LEU A 60 -12.92 -2.58 12.86
CA LEU A 60 -11.90 -3.60 13.16
C LEU A 60 -10.50 -3.23 12.66
N ILE A 61 -10.41 -2.47 11.56
CA ILE A 61 -9.15 -2.12 10.91
C ILE A 61 -8.69 -0.71 11.30
N ASP A 62 -9.61 0.23 11.57
CA ASP A 62 -9.30 1.65 11.62
C ASP A 62 -8.19 2.00 12.61
N ASN A 63 -8.27 1.49 13.85
CA ASN A 63 -7.24 1.78 14.85
C ASN A 63 -5.88 1.13 14.50
N PRO A 64 -5.78 -0.20 14.26
CA PRO A 64 -4.52 -0.81 13.81
C PRO A 64 -3.92 -0.13 12.56
N TRP A 65 -4.76 0.27 11.61
CA TRP A 65 -4.35 0.93 10.38
C TRP A 65 -3.74 2.30 10.66
N VAL A 66 -4.44 3.16 11.41
CA VAL A 66 -3.95 4.51 11.76
C VAL A 66 -2.62 4.43 12.50
N VAL A 67 -2.50 3.53 13.47
CA VAL A 67 -1.26 3.32 14.22
C VAL A 67 -0.12 2.87 13.29
N ALA A 68 -0.36 1.87 12.45
CA ALA A 68 0.66 1.37 11.53
C ALA A 68 1.08 2.42 10.48
N MET A 69 0.15 3.24 9.99
CA MET A 69 0.46 4.35 9.09
C MET A 69 1.32 5.41 9.77
N ASP A 70 1.00 5.80 11.01
CA ASP A 70 1.82 6.74 11.78
C ASP A 70 3.23 6.21 12.02
N ARG A 71 3.35 4.92 12.38
CA ARG A 71 4.64 4.24 12.53
C ARG A 71 5.44 4.22 11.24
N ALA A 72 4.81 3.82 10.13
CA ALA A 72 5.46 3.77 8.83
C ALA A 72 6.01 5.15 8.42
N ARG A 73 5.25 6.22 8.67
CA ARG A 73 5.72 7.58 8.36
C ARG A 73 6.97 7.97 9.14
N LYS A 74 6.95 7.73 10.46
CA LYS A 74 8.10 8.00 11.34
C LYS A 74 9.32 7.18 10.94
N SER A 75 9.13 5.91 10.60
CA SER A 75 10.20 5.04 10.10
C SER A 75 10.78 5.52 8.77
N GLY A 76 9.98 6.18 7.91
CA GLY A 76 10.48 6.78 6.67
C GLY A 76 11.49 7.90 6.91
N TYR A 77 11.27 8.74 7.92
CA TYR A 77 12.25 9.75 8.32
C TYR A 77 13.56 9.14 8.81
N VAL A 78 13.46 8.10 9.66
CA VAL A 78 14.65 7.38 10.15
C VAL A 78 15.38 6.69 8.99
N LEU A 79 14.67 6.12 8.02
CA LEU A 79 15.29 5.53 6.83
C LEU A 79 16.02 6.60 6.00
N ALA A 80 15.47 7.81 5.85
CA ALA A 80 16.15 8.91 5.18
C ALA A 80 17.46 9.27 5.89
N ASP A 81 17.44 9.38 7.22
CA ASP A 81 18.65 9.66 8.02
C ASP A 81 19.72 8.58 7.81
N ILE A 82 19.35 7.29 7.90
CA ILE A 82 20.26 6.15 7.68
C ILE A 82 20.89 6.19 6.28
N LEU A 83 20.10 6.49 5.25
CA LEU A 83 20.59 6.54 3.86
C LEU A 83 21.54 7.71 3.64
N MET A 84 21.27 8.87 4.25
CA MET A 84 22.15 10.05 4.23
C MET A 84 23.46 9.80 4.96
N GLU A 85 23.42 9.09 6.10
CA GLU A 85 24.61 8.67 6.85
C GLU A 85 25.40 7.57 6.15
N ARG A 86 24.84 6.96 5.09
CA ARG A 86 25.47 5.91 4.27
C ARG A 86 25.91 4.71 5.11
N VAL A 87 25.12 4.33 6.12
CA VAL A 87 25.38 3.16 6.98
C VAL A 87 25.47 1.87 6.15
N GLN A 88 24.69 1.78 5.08
CA GLN A 88 24.70 0.69 4.09
C GLN A 88 25.84 0.78 3.05
N GLY A 89 26.69 1.80 3.14
CA GLY A 89 27.73 2.13 2.16
C GLY A 89 27.30 3.16 1.12
N HIS A 90 28.21 3.46 0.19
CA HIS A 90 28.06 4.57 -0.77
C HIS A 90 27.26 4.22 -2.03
N ARG A 91 26.90 2.94 -2.24
CA ARG A 91 26.15 2.54 -3.44
C ARG A 91 24.69 3.01 -3.33
N PRO A 92 24.13 3.62 -4.39
CA PRO A 92 22.72 3.99 -4.40
C PRO A 92 21.82 2.77 -4.19
N THR A 93 20.79 2.91 -3.37
CA THR A 93 19.94 1.80 -2.90
C THR A 93 18.71 1.61 -3.78
N THR A 94 18.35 0.37 -4.07
CA THR A 94 17.02 0.02 -4.60
C THR A 94 16.07 -0.26 -3.43
N LEU A 95 14.94 0.44 -3.37
CA LEU A 95 13.93 0.28 -2.31
C LEU A 95 12.70 -0.44 -2.86
N ILE A 96 12.29 -1.52 -2.19
CA ILE A 96 11.11 -2.30 -2.54
C ILE A 96 10.24 -2.41 -1.29
N GLY A 97 8.99 -1.97 -1.38
CA GLY A 97 8.06 -2.00 -0.25
C GLY A 97 6.63 -2.21 -0.71
N TYR A 98 5.89 -2.98 0.08
CA TYR A 98 4.46 -3.20 -0.12
C TYR A 98 3.66 -2.68 1.08
N SER A 99 2.41 -2.26 0.85
CA SER A 99 1.52 -1.80 1.92
C SER A 99 2.17 -0.70 2.79
N THR A 100 2.27 -0.90 4.11
CA THR A 100 2.95 0.02 5.04
C THR A 100 4.42 0.24 4.70
N GLY A 101 5.12 -0.76 4.16
CA GLY A 101 6.50 -0.60 3.69
C GLY A 101 6.63 0.38 2.52
N ALA A 102 5.61 0.47 1.66
CA ALA A 102 5.57 1.48 0.62
C ALA A 102 5.45 2.91 1.20
N VAL A 103 4.75 3.06 2.34
CA VAL A 103 4.64 4.35 3.05
C VAL A 103 5.97 4.74 3.69
N VAL A 104 6.71 3.80 4.27
CA VAL A 104 8.08 4.05 4.78
C VAL A 104 8.95 4.63 3.67
N ILE A 105 8.96 3.97 2.50
CA ILE A 105 9.75 4.43 1.35
C ILE A 105 9.26 5.79 0.89
N TRP A 106 7.95 5.99 0.77
CA TRP A 106 7.37 7.25 0.32
C TRP A 106 7.80 8.45 1.18
N GLU A 107 7.64 8.35 2.51
CA GLU A 107 8.07 9.44 3.40
C GLU A 107 9.59 9.62 3.41
N CYS A 108 10.35 8.54 3.24
CA CYS A 108 11.80 8.63 3.06
C CYS A 108 12.15 9.46 1.81
N LEU A 109 11.53 9.18 0.66
CA LEU A 109 11.80 9.92 -0.58
C LEU A 109 11.44 11.40 -0.46
N LEU A 110 10.29 11.71 0.16
CA LEU A 110 9.88 13.10 0.40
C LEU A 110 10.87 13.83 1.32
N GLU A 111 11.33 13.18 2.39
CA GLU A 111 12.30 13.78 3.31
C GLU A 111 13.67 13.99 2.64
N LEU A 112 14.14 13.05 1.81
CA LEU A 112 15.35 13.21 1.00
C LEU A 112 15.20 14.38 0.00
N ALA A 113 14.06 14.48 -0.68
CA ALA A 113 13.80 15.56 -1.64
C ALA A 113 13.78 16.93 -0.96
N LYS A 114 13.11 17.03 0.20
CA LYS A 114 13.08 18.23 1.04
C LYS A 114 14.48 18.66 1.49
N ARG A 115 15.35 17.69 1.80
CA ARG A 115 16.76 17.93 2.18
C ARG A 115 17.68 18.13 0.99
N LYS A 116 17.18 18.01 -0.25
CA LYS A 116 17.93 18.12 -1.51
C LYS A 116 19.06 17.07 -1.62
N GLU A 117 18.82 15.90 -1.05
CA GLU A 117 19.76 14.77 -1.07
C GLU A 117 19.47 13.89 -2.29
N HIS A 118 20.40 13.89 -3.25
CA HIS A 118 20.28 13.15 -4.51
C HIS A 118 21.36 12.07 -4.63
N GLY A 119 21.13 11.10 -5.51
CA GLY A 119 22.10 10.02 -5.78
C GLY A 119 22.18 8.95 -4.68
N LEU A 120 21.27 8.99 -3.69
CA LEU A 120 21.14 7.93 -2.68
C LEU A 120 20.23 6.78 -3.14
N ILE A 121 19.26 7.08 -4.01
CA ILE A 121 18.26 6.13 -4.47
C ILE A 121 18.49 5.78 -5.94
N ASN A 122 18.69 4.49 -6.19
CA ASN A 122 18.76 3.94 -7.54
C ASN A 122 17.35 3.78 -8.13
N SER A 123 16.57 2.84 -7.59
CA SER A 123 15.23 2.50 -8.06
C SER A 123 14.25 2.33 -6.90
N VAL A 124 12.97 2.51 -7.18
CA VAL A 124 11.89 2.36 -6.21
C VAL A 124 10.80 1.46 -6.79
N VAL A 125 10.29 0.54 -5.96
CA VAL A 125 9.13 -0.29 -6.26
C VAL A 125 8.15 -0.19 -5.09
N LEU A 126 7.00 0.42 -5.34
CA LEU A 126 5.89 0.49 -4.39
C LEU A 126 4.80 -0.48 -4.83
N LEU A 127 4.36 -1.36 -3.94
CA LEU A 127 3.36 -2.38 -4.23
C LEU A 127 2.13 -2.21 -3.33
N GLY A 128 0.92 -2.17 -3.87
CA GLY A 128 -0.30 -2.01 -3.05
C GLY A 128 -0.24 -0.78 -2.15
N ALA A 129 0.32 0.31 -2.66
CA ALA A 129 0.74 1.44 -1.86
C ALA A 129 -0.46 2.30 -1.41
N PRO A 130 -0.66 2.53 -0.09
CA PRO A 130 -1.73 3.38 0.42
C PRO A 130 -1.33 4.88 0.34
N ILE A 131 -1.10 5.36 -0.87
CA ILE A 131 -0.65 6.72 -1.17
C ILE A 131 -1.63 7.30 -2.18
N LYS A 132 -2.13 8.52 -1.95
CA LYS A 132 -3.08 9.12 -2.88
C LYS A 132 -2.46 9.42 -4.23
N THR A 133 -3.20 9.20 -5.32
CA THR A 133 -2.73 9.45 -6.68
C THR A 133 -2.86 10.92 -7.11
N ASP A 134 -3.75 11.69 -6.46
CA ASP A 134 -4.06 13.09 -6.77
C ASP A 134 -3.05 14.13 -6.22
N MET A 135 -1.88 13.68 -5.74
CA MET A 135 -0.84 14.53 -5.16
C MET A 135 0.32 14.78 -6.13
N ALA A 136 0.02 15.36 -7.30
CA ALA A 136 0.98 15.51 -8.41
C ALA A 136 2.34 16.09 -7.98
N GLU A 137 2.35 17.16 -7.20
CA GLU A 137 3.59 17.80 -6.74
C GLU A 137 4.42 16.89 -5.83
N LYS A 138 3.79 16.16 -4.89
CA LYS A 138 4.51 15.21 -4.03
C LYS A 138 5.10 14.04 -4.83
N TRP A 139 4.37 13.54 -5.83
CA TRP A 139 4.89 12.50 -6.72
C TRP A 139 6.09 13.00 -7.54
N LYS A 140 6.10 14.26 -7.97
CA LYS A 140 7.26 14.88 -8.62
C LYS A 140 8.44 15.02 -7.65
N GLU A 141 8.19 15.50 -6.43
CA GLU A 141 9.21 15.63 -5.38
C GLU A 141 9.86 14.27 -5.06
N ALA A 142 9.06 13.26 -4.74
CA ALA A 142 9.55 11.91 -4.46
C ALA A 142 10.31 11.33 -5.67
N SER A 143 9.82 11.57 -6.89
CA SER A 143 10.51 11.12 -8.10
C SER A 143 11.86 11.81 -8.31
N SER A 144 12.04 13.06 -7.87
CA SER A 144 13.25 13.85 -8.13
C SER A 144 14.53 13.27 -7.51
N VAL A 145 14.40 12.44 -6.48
CA VAL A 145 15.54 11.81 -5.78
C VAL A 145 15.83 10.38 -6.24
N VAL A 146 14.97 9.81 -7.08
CA VAL A 146 15.17 8.48 -7.68
C VAL A 146 15.99 8.64 -8.96
N SER A 147 17.01 7.82 -9.18
CA SER A 147 17.90 7.98 -10.35
C SER A 147 17.41 7.20 -11.57
N HIS A 148 16.85 6.03 -11.36
CA HIS A 148 16.49 5.07 -12.40
C HIS A 148 14.96 4.89 -12.40
N ARG A 149 14.45 3.71 -12.08
CA ARG A 149 13.04 3.35 -12.21
C ARG A 149 12.26 3.68 -10.95
N PHE A 150 11.04 4.19 -11.13
CA PHE A 150 10.06 4.35 -10.05
C PHE A 150 8.79 3.62 -10.48
N ILE A 151 8.56 2.45 -9.91
CA ILE A 151 7.45 1.56 -10.24
C ILE A 151 6.35 1.66 -9.18
N ASN A 152 5.11 1.82 -9.64
CA ASN A 152 3.89 1.61 -8.88
C ASN A 152 3.21 0.33 -9.35
N GLY A 153 3.28 -0.73 -8.54
CA GLY A 153 2.57 -1.98 -8.74
C GLY A 153 1.24 -1.98 -7.97
N TYR A 154 0.14 -2.19 -8.67
CA TYR A 154 -1.21 -2.10 -8.10
C TYR A 154 -2.05 -3.33 -8.42
N SER A 155 -3.06 -3.60 -7.60
CA SER A 155 -4.05 -4.65 -7.87
C SER A 155 -5.44 -4.11 -7.64
N ARG A 156 -6.30 -4.25 -8.66
CA ARG A 156 -7.71 -3.85 -8.60
C ARG A 156 -8.55 -4.79 -7.72
N LYS A 157 -8.02 -5.97 -7.38
CA LYS A 157 -8.66 -6.97 -6.50
C LYS A 157 -8.34 -6.76 -5.02
N ASP A 158 -7.57 -5.73 -4.67
CA ASP A 158 -7.23 -5.44 -3.28
C ASP A 158 -8.44 -4.86 -2.49
N VAL A 159 -9.24 -5.77 -1.95
CA VAL A 159 -10.45 -5.45 -1.18
C VAL A 159 -10.15 -4.72 0.13
N VAL A 160 -9.00 -4.99 0.76
CA VAL A 160 -8.61 -4.33 2.02
C VAL A 160 -8.42 -2.85 1.76
N LEU A 161 -7.55 -2.52 0.79
CA LEU A 161 -7.25 -1.13 0.47
C LEU A 161 -8.48 -0.40 -0.09
N ALA A 162 -9.27 -1.07 -0.94
CA ALA A 162 -10.50 -0.51 -1.47
C ALA A 162 -11.52 -0.18 -0.37
N SER A 163 -11.64 -1.01 0.66
CA SER A 163 -12.60 -0.80 1.74
C SER A 163 -12.18 0.33 2.67
N ILE A 164 -10.90 0.37 3.07
CA ILE A 164 -10.36 1.43 3.94
C ILE A 164 -10.50 2.80 3.26
N TYR A 165 -10.18 2.92 1.98
CA TYR A 165 -10.24 4.22 1.29
C TYR A 165 -11.65 4.64 0.91
N ARG A 166 -12.57 3.69 0.64
CA ARG A 166 -14.00 4.01 0.52
C ARG A 166 -14.57 4.59 1.82
N LEU A 167 -14.15 4.05 2.97
CA LEU A 167 -14.60 4.51 4.29
C LEU A 167 -14.00 5.88 4.67
N HIS A 168 -12.73 6.12 4.37
CA HIS A 168 -11.99 7.28 4.91
C HIS A 168 -11.81 8.46 3.95
N ALA A 169 -11.85 8.24 2.63
CA ALA A 169 -11.43 9.24 1.66
C ALA A 169 -12.50 9.63 0.63
N LEU A 170 -13.70 9.04 0.71
CA LEU A 170 -14.80 9.24 -0.27
C LEU A 170 -14.34 9.07 -1.74
N GLY A 171 -13.32 8.25 -1.97
CA GLY A 171 -12.70 8.04 -3.29
C GLY A 171 -11.77 6.84 -3.30
N LEU A 172 -11.50 6.30 -4.48
CA LEU A 172 -10.58 5.17 -4.71
C LEU A 172 -9.21 5.62 -5.22
N ASP A 173 -8.88 6.90 -5.01
CA ASP A 173 -7.70 7.53 -5.58
C ASP A 173 -6.41 7.19 -4.84
N VAL A 174 -6.05 5.92 -4.86
CA VAL A 174 -4.91 5.36 -4.14
C VAL A 174 -4.05 4.48 -5.05
N ALA A 175 -2.74 4.71 -5.00
CA ALA A 175 -1.76 4.14 -5.93
C ALA A 175 -1.73 2.61 -5.92
N GLY A 176 -2.10 1.97 -4.81
CA GLY A 176 -2.23 0.52 -4.71
C GLY A 176 -3.42 -0.10 -5.44
N LEU A 177 -4.39 0.71 -5.89
CA LEU A 177 -5.58 0.26 -6.63
C LEU A 177 -5.60 0.70 -8.09
N GLN A 178 -4.79 1.71 -8.46
CA GLN A 178 -4.84 2.30 -9.79
C GLN A 178 -3.52 2.98 -10.18
N PRO A 179 -3.34 3.30 -11.48
CA PRO A 179 -2.18 4.05 -11.96
C PRO A 179 -2.03 5.44 -11.33
N VAL A 180 -0.78 5.88 -11.18
CA VAL A 180 -0.41 7.27 -10.93
C VAL A 180 -0.13 7.94 -12.27
N GLU A 181 -1.13 8.64 -12.82
CA GLU A 181 -1.02 9.28 -14.15
C GLU A 181 -0.47 10.71 -14.09
N ALA A 182 -0.52 11.33 -12.91
CA ALA A 182 -0.11 12.72 -12.71
C ALA A 182 1.38 12.98 -12.98
N VAL A 183 2.22 11.94 -13.01
CA VAL A 183 3.66 12.03 -13.22
C VAL A 183 4.12 10.95 -14.19
N SER A 184 4.54 11.35 -15.39
CA SER A 184 4.92 10.45 -16.49
C SER A 184 6.13 9.55 -16.19
N ARG A 185 6.93 9.91 -15.18
CA ARG A 185 8.09 9.11 -14.74
C ARG A 185 7.70 7.86 -13.96
N ILE A 186 6.47 7.77 -13.47
CA ILE A 186 6.00 6.62 -12.70
C ILE A 186 5.59 5.50 -13.66
N GLU A 187 6.28 4.37 -13.56
CA GLU A 187 5.94 3.13 -14.26
C GLU A 187 4.82 2.42 -13.52
N ASN A 188 3.62 2.42 -14.10
CA ASN A 188 2.47 1.75 -13.52
C ASN A 188 2.35 0.32 -14.04
N VAL A 189 2.32 -0.66 -13.14
CA VAL A 189 2.20 -2.08 -13.48
C VAL A 189 0.98 -2.66 -12.79
N ASP A 190 0.04 -3.17 -13.60
CA ASP A 190 -1.12 -3.89 -13.11
C ASP A 190 -0.71 -5.33 -12.72
N LEU A 191 -0.85 -5.66 -11.45
CA LEU A 191 -0.54 -6.97 -10.88
C LEU A 191 -1.81 -7.77 -10.54
N THR A 192 -2.98 -7.35 -11.01
CA THR A 192 -4.29 -7.94 -10.67
C THR A 192 -4.40 -9.44 -10.99
N ASP A 193 -3.61 -9.95 -11.95
CA ASP A 193 -3.58 -11.39 -12.29
C ASP A 193 -2.65 -12.22 -11.41
N ILE A 194 -1.78 -11.56 -10.64
CA ILE A 194 -0.78 -12.19 -9.75
C ILE A 194 -1.18 -12.02 -8.28
N VAL A 195 -1.75 -10.87 -7.95
CA VAL A 195 -2.11 -10.47 -6.59
C VAL A 195 -3.64 -10.40 -6.49
N GLY A 196 -4.23 -11.44 -5.92
CA GLY A 196 -5.68 -11.57 -5.68
C GLY A 196 -6.17 -10.76 -4.48
N GLY A 197 -5.29 -10.29 -3.60
CA GLY A 197 -5.63 -9.47 -2.44
C GLY A 197 -4.42 -8.90 -1.70
N HIS A 198 -4.66 -7.99 -0.76
CA HIS A 198 -3.61 -7.21 -0.08
C HIS A 198 -2.52 -8.05 0.61
N LEU A 199 -2.88 -9.20 1.16
CA LEU A 199 -1.95 -10.07 1.88
C LEU A 199 -1.03 -10.86 0.94
N GLU A 200 -1.40 -10.97 -0.34
CA GLU A 200 -0.71 -11.80 -1.33
C GLU A 200 0.52 -11.12 -1.95
N TYR A 201 0.73 -9.81 -1.72
CA TYR A 201 1.96 -9.13 -2.17
C TYR A 201 3.21 -9.78 -1.58
N ARG A 202 3.16 -10.18 -0.30
CA ARG A 202 4.29 -10.85 0.37
C ARG A 202 4.55 -12.24 -0.20
N GLU A 203 3.49 -12.99 -0.47
CA GLU A 203 3.56 -14.37 -0.95
C GLU A 203 4.10 -14.43 -2.38
N ASN A 204 3.70 -13.48 -3.22
CA ASN A 204 4.10 -13.39 -4.62
C ASN A 204 5.33 -12.50 -4.86
N LEU A 205 6.00 -12.01 -3.82
CA LEU A 205 7.07 -11.01 -3.95
C LEU A 205 8.18 -11.43 -4.93
N ASN A 206 8.63 -12.69 -4.86
CA ASN A 206 9.67 -13.20 -5.77
C ASN A 206 9.21 -13.20 -7.24
N MET A 207 7.95 -13.59 -7.49
CA MET A 207 7.38 -13.57 -8.83
C MET A 207 7.24 -12.14 -9.35
N ILE A 208 6.75 -11.22 -8.50
CA ILE A 208 6.60 -9.80 -8.84
C ILE A 208 7.96 -9.18 -9.17
N ILE A 209 8.98 -9.40 -8.34
CA ILE A 209 10.34 -8.88 -8.58
C ILE A 209 10.92 -9.43 -9.88
N SER A 210 10.77 -10.73 -10.14
CA SER A 210 11.20 -11.34 -11.40
C SER A 210 10.47 -10.76 -12.62
N LEU A 211 9.17 -10.51 -12.51
CA LEU A 211 8.37 -9.88 -13.57
C LEU A 211 8.84 -8.44 -13.84
N LEU A 212 9.11 -7.69 -12.77
CA LEU A 212 9.51 -6.30 -12.86
C LEU A 212 10.98 -6.14 -13.30
N GLY A 213 11.81 -7.18 -13.20
CA GLY A 213 13.25 -7.13 -13.49
C GLY A 213 14.00 -6.19 -12.55
N THR A 214 13.68 -6.24 -11.25
CA THR A 214 14.16 -5.29 -10.24
C THR A 214 15.20 -5.85 -9.28
N LEU A 215 15.47 -7.16 -9.31
CA LEU A 215 16.60 -7.86 -8.66
C LEU A 215 17.07 -9.04 -9.53
#